data_AF-A0AAD8JRB8-F1
#
_entry.id   AF-A0AAD8JRB8-F1
#
_cell.length_a   1.000
_cell.length_b   1.000
_cell.length_c   1.000
_cell.angle_alpha   90.00
_cell.angle_beta   90.00
_cell.angle_gamma   90.00
#
_symmetry.space_group_name_H-M   'P 1'
#
loop_
_entity.id
_entity.type
_entity.pdbx_description
1 polymer ?
#
loop_
_entity_poly.entity_id
_entity_poly.type
_entity_poly.pdbx_seq_one_letter_code
_entity_poly.pdbx_strand_id
1 'polypeptide(L)'
;MSLRTIENQESNLKNIDVILSERESFEHCGPSHLTNIDWTNPDHRRSVAACLVQGVYIVERDRQENRQSSEALAPPWWKFFQFDLHCELIDDADSCIFGAIYKSKHPPSPHTPSYVVAFRGTLIKGNAFSRDLEHDIHIIKNGLHQTSRFEIAMQAIKNLVGSQTSNSNIWLTGHSLGSAMALLAGKRMARTGIFLDSYLFNPPFFSAPLENIKDPNIKHGIRIASSFLTAGLAVAAKIKNANQQRNNMPEDSFLALAGWVPCLYVNPMDHICSEYIGYFEHRKKMEEIGAGGIERLATQHSISGVFLNAIGKESHEPLHLLPSANLTINLTPAVDFRDAHGIHQWWRYDQHLENRVYN
;
A
#
# COMPACT_ATOMS: atom_id res chain seq x y z
N MET A 1 2.74 32.36 -30.17
CA MET A 1 2.79 30.88 -30.15
C MET A 1 2.56 30.40 -31.57
N SER A 2 3.44 29.57 -32.11
CA SER A 2 3.34 29.08 -33.51
C SER A 2 2.26 28.00 -33.61
N LEU A 3 1.49 27.99 -34.71
CA LEU A 3 0.47 26.96 -35.02
C LEU A 3 1.02 25.53 -34.89
N ARG A 4 2.29 25.30 -35.24
CA ARG A 4 2.97 24.01 -35.09
C ARG A 4 3.13 23.55 -33.64
N THR A 5 3.20 24.48 -32.69
CA THR A 5 3.30 24.16 -31.25
C THR A 5 1.95 23.69 -30.70
N ILE A 6 0.85 24.21 -31.23
CA ILE A 6 -0.52 23.86 -30.83
C ILE A 6 -0.88 22.48 -31.41
N GLU A 7 -0.59 22.22 -32.68
CA GLU A 7 -0.83 20.91 -33.32
C GLU A 7 -0.01 19.76 -32.67
N ASN A 8 1.24 20.04 -32.26
CA ASN A 8 2.07 19.08 -31.53
C ASN A 8 1.60 18.85 -30.09
N GLN A 9 0.93 19.82 -29.46
CA GLN A 9 0.30 19.60 -28.16
C GLN A 9 -0.99 18.79 -28.29
N GLU A 10 -1.85 19.11 -29.26
CA GLU A 10 -3.10 18.37 -29.49
C GLU A 10 -2.88 16.92 -29.91
N SER A 11 -1.89 16.64 -30.76
CA SER A 11 -1.53 15.26 -31.14
C SER A 11 -0.97 14.45 -29.98
N ASN A 12 -0.14 15.06 -29.12
CA ASN A 12 0.34 14.41 -27.89
C ASN A 12 -0.79 14.16 -26.89
N LEU A 13 -1.71 15.11 -26.71
CA LEU A 13 -2.89 14.95 -25.86
C LEU A 13 -3.77 13.79 -26.35
N LYS A 14 -4.05 13.72 -27.67
CA LYS A 14 -4.81 12.61 -28.26
C LYS A 14 -4.12 11.25 -28.10
N ASN A 15 -2.80 11.17 -28.28
CA ASN A 15 -2.06 9.92 -28.04
C ASN A 15 -2.07 9.49 -26.57
N ILE A 16 -2.01 10.45 -25.64
CA ILE A 16 -2.10 10.17 -24.20
C ILE A 16 -3.51 9.65 -23.84
N ASP A 17 -4.57 10.25 -24.38
CA ASP A 17 -5.95 9.80 -24.13
C ASP A 17 -6.22 8.40 -24.71
N VAL A 18 -5.65 8.06 -25.87
CA VAL A 18 -5.74 6.71 -26.45
C VAL A 18 -5.00 5.68 -25.58
N ILE A 19 -3.77 5.98 -25.13
CA ILE A 19 -3.00 5.07 -24.25
C ILE A 19 -3.68 4.93 -22.87
N LEU A 20 -4.30 5.99 -22.36
CA LEU A 20 -5.07 5.94 -21.11
C LEU A 20 -6.33 5.09 -21.26
N SER A 21 -7.02 5.18 -22.40
CA SER A 21 -8.20 4.36 -22.74
C SER A 21 -7.84 2.88 -22.87
N GLU A 22 -6.71 2.53 -23.49
CA GLU A 22 -6.25 1.13 -23.60
C GLU A 22 -5.98 0.50 -22.23
N ARG A 23 -5.44 1.28 -21.27
CA ARG A 23 -5.13 0.82 -19.89
C ARG A 23 -6.37 0.59 -19.02
N GLU A 24 -7.54 1.06 -19.45
CA GLU A 24 -8.81 0.84 -18.75
C GLU A 24 -9.46 -0.48 -19.17
N SER A 25 -9.23 -0.91 -20.42
CA SER A 25 -9.83 -2.11 -20.97
C SER A 25 -9.15 -3.36 -20.45
N PHE A 26 -9.91 -4.21 -19.77
CA PHE A 26 -9.44 -5.52 -19.31
C PHE A 26 -9.01 -6.43 -20.47
N GLU A 27 -9.68 -6.36 -21.61
CA GLU A 27 -9.36 -7.22 -22.76
C GLU A 27 -7.96 -6.94 -23.33
N HIS A 28 -7.51 -5.68 -23.24
CA HIS A 28 -6.23 -5.24 -23.76
C HIS A 28 -5.12 -5.32 -22.70
N CYS A 29 -5.43 -4.94 -21.46
CA CYS A 29 -4.43 -4.77 -20.40
C CYS A 29 -4.53 -5.79 -19.25
N GLY A 30 -5.60 -6.58 -19.19
CA GLY A 30 -5.78 -7.62 -18.19
C GLY A 30 -4.82 -8.79 -18.38
N PRO A 31 -4.66 -9.65 -17.36
CA PRO A 31 -3.73 -10.78 -17.40
C PRO A 31 -4.29 -11.94 -18.24
N SER A 32 -4.26 -11.81 -19.56
CA SER A 32 -4.77 -12.83 -20.50
C SER A 32 -4.07 -14.19 -20.41
N HIS A 33 -2.87 -14.23 -19.84
CA HIS A 33 -2.12 -15.46 -19.56
C HIS A 33 -2.72 -16.29 -18.40
N LEU A 34 -3.53 -15.69 -17.53
CA LEU A 34 -4.15 -16.39 -16.38
C LEU A 34 -5.46 -17.06 -16.80
N THR A 35 -5.37 -18.21 -17.47
CA THR A 35 -6.56 -18.96 -17.92
C THR A 35 -7.30 -19.67 -16.79
N ASN A 36 -6.60 -20.05 -15.71
CA ASN A 36 -7.16 -20.61 -14.49
C ASN A 36 -6.42 -20.06 -13.26
N ILE A 37 -7.15 -19.79 -12.19
CA ILE A 37 -6.57 -19.25 -10.95
C ILE A 37 -6.21 -20.38 -10.00
N ASP A 38 -4.92 -20.63 -9.83
CA ASP A 38 -4.39 -21.41 -8.73
C ASP A 38 -4.29 -20.53 -7.47
N TRP A 39 -5.22 -20.71 -6.55
CA TRP A 39 -5.27 -19.98 -5.28
C TRP A 39 -4.08 -20.29 -4.36
N THR A 40 -3.36 -21.39 -4.58
CA THR A 40 -2.15 -21.69 -3.80
C THR A 40 -0.93 -20.91 -4.31
N ASN A 41 -0.92 -20.54 -5.60
CA ASN A 41 0.16 -19.80 -6.23
C ASN A 41 0.16 -18.32 -5.79
N PRO A 42 1.22 -17.83 -5.11
CA PRO A 42 1.34 -16.43 -4.71
C PRO A 42 1.28 -15.43 -5.88
N ASP A 43 1.77 -15.79 -7.06
CA ASP A 43 1.76 -14.93 -8.25
C ASP A 43 0.35 -14.73 -8.80
N HIS A 44 -0.48 -15.78 -8.78
CA HIS A 44 -1.88 -15.67 -9.18
C HIS A 44 -2.64 -14.81 -8.18
N ARG A 45 -2.43 -15.02 -6.87
CA ARG A 45 -3.06 -14.21 -5.82
C ARG A 45 -2.67 -12.73 -5.91
N ARG A 46 -1.38 -12.44 -6.16
CA ARG A 46 -0.90 -11.07 -6.43
C ARG A 46 -1.65 -10.46 -7.61
N SER A 47 -1.67 -11.15 -8.75
CA SER A 47 -2.32 -10.65 -9.98
C SER A 47 -3.80 -10.38 -9.76
N VAL A 48 -4.53 -11.29 -9.10
CA VAL A 48 -5.94 -11.10 -8.74
C VAL A 48 -6.11 -9.87 -7.85
N ALA A 49 -5.33 -9.76 -6.77
CA ALA A 49 -5.42 -8.64 -5.84
C ALA A 49 -5.14 -7.28 -6.52
N ALA A 50 -4.18 -7.24 -7.44
CA ALA A 50 -3.86 -6.04 -8.23
C ALA A 50 -4.97 -5.69 -9.24
N CYS A 51 -5.53 -6.69 -9.94
CA CYS A 51 -6.65 -6.48 -10.86
C CYS A 51 -7.92 -5.99 -10.15
N LEU A 52 -8.21 -6.48 -8.94
CA LEU A 52 -9.33 -5.99 -8.14
C LEU A 52 -9.14 -4.52 -7.73
N VAL A 53 -7.90 -4.09 -7.43
CA VAL A 53 -7.61 -2.66 -7.20
C VAL A 53 -7.78 -1.84 -8.48
N GLN A 54 -7.36 -2.36 -9.63
CA GLN A 54 -7.61 -1.71 -10.92
C GLN A 54 -9.11 -1.59 -11.19
N GLY A 55 -9.91 -2.59 -10.83
CA GLY A 55 -11.37 -2.52 -10.86
C GLY A 55 -11.91 -1.28 -10.15
N VAL A 56 -11.41 -0.94 -8.96
CA VAL A 56 -11.81 0.29 -8.23
C VAL A 56 -11.45 1.56 -8.99
N TYR A 57 -10.26 1.60 -9.62
CA TYR A 57 -9.87 2.72 -10.48
C TYR A 57 -10.86 2.91 -11.63
N ILE A 58 -11.29 1.82 -12.28
CA ILE A 58 -12.19 1.89 -13.43
C ILE A 58 -13.63 2.18 -13.01
N VAL A 59 -14.10 1.67 -11.87
CA VAL A 59 -15.42 2.03 -11.32
C VAL A 59 -15.55 3.55 -11.14
N GLU A 60 -14.53 4.19 -10.57
CA GLU A 60 -14.56 5.64 -10.39
C GLU A 60 -14.41 6.40 -11.72
N ARG A 61 -13.67 5.87 -12.71
CA ARG A 61 -13.61 6.47 -14.05
C ARG A 61 -14.94 6.35 -14.80
N ASP A 62 -15.57 5.18 -14.74
CA ASP A 62 -16.90 4.95 -15.30
C ASP A 62 -17.91 5.94 -14.69
N ARG A 63 -17.82 6.20 -13.38
CA ARG A 63 -18.60 7.26 -12.72
C ARG A 63 -18.30 8.66 -13.27
N GLN A 64 -17.02 9.05 -13.36
CA GLN A 64 -16.61 10.38 -13.84
C GLN A 64 -17.01 10.63 -15.30
N GLU A 65 -17.03 9.58 -16.12
CA GLU A 65 -17.37 9.65 -17.54
C GLU A 65 -18.82 9.27 -17.84
N ASN A 66 -19.63 9.00 -16.80
CA ASN A 66 -21.02 8.56 -16.91
C ASN A 66 -21.20 7.29 -17.77
N ARG A 67 -20.22 6.39 -17.78
CA ARG A 67 -20.33 5.09 -18.46
C ARG A 67 -21.20 4.16 -17.62
N GLN A 68 -22.34 3.75 -18.17
CA GLN A 68 -23.33 2.96 -17.44
C GLN A 68 -23.59 1.62 -18.14
N SER A 69 -23.90 0.60 -17.35
CA SER A 69 -24.36 -0.73 -17.84
C SER A 69 -23.45 -1.33 -18.92
N SER A 70 -23.85 -1.29 -20.20
CA SER A 70 -23.12 -1.86 -21.33
C SER A 70 -21.84 -1.11 -21.68
N GLU A 71 -21.71 0.15 -21.25
CA GLU A 71 -20.54 0.99 -21.51
C GLU A 71 -19.50 0.92 -20.38
N ALA A 72 -19.86 0.31 -19.24
CA ALA A 72 -18.97 0.22 -18.09
C ALA A 72 -17.78 -0.71 -18.38
N LEU A 73 -16.57 -0.20 -18.21
CA LEU A 73 -15.32 -0.95 -18.42
C LEU A 73 -14.86 -1.68 -17.16
N ALA A 74 -15.39 -1.33 -16.00
CA ALA A 74 -14.96 -1.89 -14.73
C ALA A 74 -15.30 -3.39 -14.55
N PRO A 75 -16.50 -3.90 -14.91
CA PRO A 75 -16.93 -5.25 -14.54
C PRO A 75 -16.01 -6.42 -14.91
N PRO A 76 -15.36 -6.44 -16.08
CA PRO A 76 -14.39 -7.47 -16.43
C PRO A 76 -13.26 -7.66 -15.41
N TRP A 77 -12.81 -6.59 -14.73
CA TRP A 77 -11.69 -6.62 -13.79
C TRP A 77 -11.89 -7.52 -12.57
N TRP A 78 -13.14 -7.82 -12.21
CA TRP A 78 -13.47 -8.76 -11.12
C TRP A 78 -14.26 -9.97 -11.59
N LYS A 79 -15.11 -9.84 -12.62
CA LYS A 79 -15.90 -10.96 -13.15
C LYS A 79 -15.03 -12.07 -13.73
N PHE A 80 -13.91 -11.71 -14.36
CA PHE A 80 -12.95 -12.70 -14.89
C PHE A 80 -12.48 -13.68 -13.81
N PHE A 81 -12.25 -13.17 -12.59
CA PHE A 81 -11.78 -13.96 -11.45
C PHE A 81 -12.92 -14.59 -10.62
N GLN A 82 -14.17 -14.55 -11.14
CA GLN A 82 -15.38 -15.04 -10.47
C GLN A 82 -15.71 -14.32 -9.16
N PHE A 83 -15.62 -12.99 -9.17
CA PHE A 83 -16.15 -12.14 -8.10
C PHE A 83 -17.40 -11.40 -8.57
N ASP A 84 -18.17 -10.89 -7.63
CA ASP A 84 -19.17 -9.83 -7.83
C ASP A 84 -18.81 -8.59 -6.99
N LEU A 85 -19.17 -7.41 -7.48
CA LEU A 85 -19.11 -6.18 -6.71
C LEU A 85 -20.22 -6.22 -5.65
N HIS A 86 -19.83 -6.25 -4.38
CA HIS A 86 -20.76 -6.32 -3.24
C HIS A 86 -21.15 -4.94 -2.72
N CYS A 87 -20.18 -4.03 -2.62
CA CYS A 87 -20.38 -2.68 -2.10
C CYS A 87 -19.31 -1.74 -2.63
N GLU A 88 -19.69 -0.51 -2.97
CA GLU A 88 -18.77 0.59 -3.26
C GLU A 88 -18.51 1.38 -1.97
N LEU A 89 -17.26 1.78 -1.75
CA LEU A 89 -16.88 2.67 -0.66
C LEU A 89 -16.75 4.08 -1.23
N ILE A 90 -17.72 4.92 -0.88
CA ILE A 90 -17.89 6.28 -1.40
C ILE A 90 -17.52 7.26 -0.30
N ASP A 91 -16.70 8.25 -0.64
CA ASP A 91 -16.32 9.32 0.26
C ASP A 91 -17.48 10.31 0.43
N ASP A 92 -17.80 10.69 1.66
CA ASP A 92 -18.88 11.64 1.95
C ASP A 92 -18.50 13.09 1.58
N ALA A 93 -17.20 13.41 1.58
CA ALA A 93 -16.69 14.74 1.29
C ALA A 93 -16.79 15.14 -0.19
N ASP A 94 -16.45 14.22 -1.10
CA ASP A 94 -16.38 14.50 -2.54
C ASP A 94 -17.15 13.50 -3.42
N SER A 95 -17.88 12.56 -2.81
CA SER A 95 -18.64 11.52 -3.51
C SER A 95 -17.80 10.64 -4.45
N CYS A 96 -16.48 10.62 -4.28
CA CYS A 96 -15.61 9.75 -5.06
C CYS A 96 -15.67 8.33 -4.51
N ILE A 97 -15.71 7.35 -5.42
CA ILE A 97 -15.54 5.95 -5.08
C ILE A 97 -14.04 5.74 -4.84
N PHE A 98 -13.65 5.42 -3.61
CA PHE A 98 -12.23 5.24 -3.22
C PHE A 98 -11.88 3.78 -2.93
N GLY A 99 -12.89 2.93 -2.77
CA GLY A 99 -12.72 1.50 -2.53
C GLY A 99 -13.93 0.71 -2.97
N ALA A 100 -13.78 -0.62 -2.94
CA ALA A 100 -14.87 -1.56 -3.20
C ALA A 100 -14.69 -2.83 -2.36
N ILE A 101 -15.80 -3.48 -2.05
CA ILE A 101 -15.84 -4.81 -1.49
C ILE A 101 -16.32 -5.76 -2.58
N TYR A 102 -15.50 -6.76 -2.89
CA TYR A 102 -15.82 -7.84 -3.81
C TYR A 102 -16.18 -9.09 -3.03
N LYS A 103 -17.19 -9.83 -3.49
CA LYS A 103 -17.58 -11.14 -2.95
C LYS A 103 -17.20 -12.23 -3.94
N SER A 104 -16.53 -13.26 -3.46
CA SER A 104 -16.15 -14.42 -4.27
C SER A 104 -17.34 -15.33 -4.56
N LYS A 105 -17.39 -15.86 -5.78
CA LYS A 105 -18.31 -16.96 -6.18
C LYS A 105 -17.71 -18.33 -5.94
N HIS A 106 -16.42 -18.39 -5.62
CA HIS A 106 -15.74 -19.65 -5.34
C HIS A 106 -16.23 -20.24 -4.01
N PRO A 107 -16.19 -21.58 -3.86
CA PRO A 107 -16.45 -22.20 -2.57
C PRO A 107 -15.43 -21.74 -1.52
N PRO A 108 -15.81 -21.64 -0.24
CA PRO A 108 -14.89 -21.27 0.83
C PRO A 108 -13.68 -22.21 0.87
N SER A 109 -12.47 -21.66 0.86
CA SER A 109 -11.22 -22.39 1.03
C SER A 109 -10.23 -21.52 1.82
N PRO A 110 -9.22 -22.10 2.48
CA PRO A 110 -8.21 -21.31 3.20
C PRO A 110 -7.48 -20.30 2.31
N HIS A 111 -7.26 -20.62 1.04
CA HIS A 111 -6.50 -19.80 0.10
C HIS A 111 -7.37 -18.93 -0.82
N THR A 112 -8.68 -19.13 -0.80
CA THR A 112 -9.62 -18.38 -1.63
C THR A 112 -10.36 -17.37 -0.75
N PRO A 113 -10.26 -16.06 -1.05
CA PRO A 113 -10.96 -15.07 -0.25
C PRO A 113 -12.47 -15.23 -0.43
N SER A 114 -13.21 -15.14 0.66
CA SER A 114 -14.66 -14.95 0.61
C SER A 114 -14.99 -13.52 0.20
N TYR A 115 -14.20 -12.57 0.70
CA TYR A 115 -14.32 -11.15 0.39
C TYR A 115 -12.96 -10.51 0.19
N VAL A 116 -12.91 -9.51 -0.68
CA VAL A 116 -11.74 -8.65 -0.89
C VAL A 116 -12.15 -7.20 -0.74
N VAL A 117 -11.52 -6.48 0.19
CA VAL A 117 -11.68 -5.03 0.34
C VAL A 117 -10.52 -4.37 -0.38
N ALA A 118 -10.82 -3.69 -1.49
CA ALA A 118 -9.85 -3.07 -2.37
C ALA A 118 -9.90 -1.54 -2.30
N PHE A 119 -8.75 -0.88 -2.28
CA PHE A 119 -8.63 0.57 -2.25
C PHE A 119 -7.74 1.10 -3.38
N ARG A 120 -8.25 2.08 -4.14
CA ARG A 120 -7.43 2.75 -5.17
C ARG A 120 -6.58 3.87 -4.54
N GLY A 121 -5.53 4.25 -5.23
CA GLY A 121 -4.80 5.49 -4.97
C GLY A 121 -5.42 6.69 -5.69
N THR A 122 -4.64 7.78 -5.80
CA THR A 122 -5.08 9.01 -6.45
C THR A 122 -5.32 8.80 -7.95
N LEU A 123 -6.42 9.35 -8.46
CA LEU A 123 -6.74 9.42 -9.89
C LEU A 123 -6.20 10.72 -10.46
N ILE A 124 -5.13 10.67 -11.24
CA ILE A 124 -4.64 11.87 -11.94
C ILE A 124 -4.38 11.54 -13.41
N LYS A 125 -4.71 12.51 -14.27
CA LYS A 125 -4.53 12.46 -15.72
C LYS A 125 -3.13 12.97 -16.11
N GLY A 126 -2.39 12.18 -16.87
CA GLY A 126 -1.18 12.61 -17.58
C GLY A 126 -0.11 13.26 -16.70
N ASN A 127 0.32 14.47 -17.09
CA ASN A 127 1.57 15.08 -16.62
C ASN A 127 1.57 15.61 -15.18
N ALA A 128 0.40 15.74 -14.55
CA ALA A 128 0.27 16.18 -13.16
C ALA A 128 0.43 15.04 -12.15
N PHE A 129 0.37 13.78 -12.60
CA PHE A 129 0.31 12.59 -11.75
C PHE A 129 1.33 12.59 -10.60
N SER A 130 2.60 12.78 -10.90
CA SER A 130 3.66 12.72 -9.87
C SER A 130 3.55 13.85 -8.84
N ARG A 131 3.21 15.07 -9.27
CA ARG A 131 3.11 16.22 -8.37
C ARG A 131 1.91 16.10 -7.43
N ASP A 132 0.76 15.73 -7.98
CA ASP A 132 -0.48 15.63 -7.21
C ASP A 132 -0.40 14.45 -6.23
N LEU A 133 0.20 13.32 -6.66
CA LEU A 133 0.46 12.19 -5.79
C LEU A 133 1.39 12.57 -4.62
N GLU A 134 2.50 13.25 -4.89
CA GLU A 134 3.41 13.72 -3.83
C GLU A 134 2.71 14.70 -2.89
N HIS A 135 1.85 15.58 -3.42
CA HIS A 135 1.08 16.52 -2.62
C HIS A 135 0.08 15.83 -1.70
N ASP A 136 -0.70 14.88 -2.22
CA ASP A 136 -1.65 14.09 -1.45
C ASP A 136 -0.95 13.30 -0.34
N ILE A 137 0.18 12.66 -0.66
CA ILE A 137 1.00 11.95 0.33
C ILE A 137 1.46 12.92 1.42
N HIS A 138 1.88 14.13 1.06
CA HIS A 138 2.32 15.13 2.03
C HIS A 138 1.19 15.56 2.97
N ILE A 139 -0.01 15.83 2.43
CA ILE A 139 -1.20 16.17 3.22
C ILE A 139 -1.54 15.05 4.20
N ILE A 140 -1.48 13.80 3.71
CA ILE A 140 -2.02 12.65 4.43
C ILE A 140 -1.01 12.06 5.43
N LYS A 141 0.29 12.37 5.29
CA LYS A 141 1.40 11.93 6.14
C LYS A 141 1.14 12.06 7.64
N ASN A 142 0.29 13.00 8.06
CA ASN A 142 -0.02 13.26 9.47
C ASN A 142 -1.49 13.00 9.85
N GLY A 143 -2.35 12.58 8.91
CA GLY A 143 -3.81 12.63 9.11
C GLY A 143 -4.61 11.51 8.47
N LEU A 144 -4.00 10.49 7.84
CA LEU A 144 -4.75 9.42 7.14
C LEU A 144 -5.84 8.79 8.02
N HIS A 145 -5.50 8.54 9.28
CA HIS A 145 -6.37 7.95 10.29
C HIS A 145 -7.57 8.82 10.71
N GLN A 146 -7.58 10.09 10.32
CA GLN A 146 -8.61 11.10 10.60
C GLN A 146 -9.43 11.45 9.36
N THR A 147 -9.19 10.77 8.23
CA THR A 147 -9.95 10.98 7.00
C THR A 147 -11.29 10.24 7.06
N SER A 148 -12.33 10.85 6.51
CA SER A 148 -13.65 10.23 6.31
C SER A 148 -13.54 8.87 5.60
N ARG A 149 -12.76 8.81 4.51
CA ARG A 149 -12.47 7.58 3.76
C ARG A 149 -11.96 6.45 4.65
N PHE A 150 -11.05 6.75 5.57
CA PHE A 150 -10.51 5.75 6.47
C PHE A 150 -11.53 5.30 7.52
N GLU A 151 -12.35 6.21 8.05
CA GLU A 151 -13.44 5.86 8.97
C GLU A 151 -14.47 4.94 8.29
N ILE A 152 -14.92 5.29 7.09
CA ILE A 152 -15.84 4.50 6.26
C ILE A 152 -15.24 3.12 5.97
N ALA A 153 -13.97 3.06 5.55
CA ALA A 153 -13.26 1.81 5.29
C ALA A 153 -13.20 0.92 6.54
N MET A 154 -12.82 1.48 7.70
CA MET A 154 -12.73 0.73 8.94
C MET A 154 -14.08 0.21 9.43
N GLN A 155 -15.15 0.99 9.27
CA GLN A 155 -16.50 0.54 9.59
C GLN A 155 -16.92 -0.61 8.70
N ALA A 156 -16.67 -0.51 7.39
CA ALA A 156 -16.98 -1.56 6.44
C ALA A 156 -16.21 -2.86 6.73
N ILE A 157 -14.91 -2.76 7.04
CA ILE A 157 -14.06 -3.90 7.42
C ILE A 157 -14.57 -4.56 8.72
N LYS A 158 -14.87 -3.78 9.75
CA LYS A 158 -15.38 -4.30 11.02
C LYS A 158 -16.73 -5.01 10.86
N ASN A 159 -17.63 -4.42 10.09
CA ASN A 159 -18.94 -5.03 9.79
C ASN A 159 -18.77 -6.34 9.02
N LEU A 160 -17.85 -6.36 8.05
CA LEU A 160 -17.57 -7.54 7.26
C LEU A 160 -17.01 -8.66 8.15
N VAL A 161 -15.98 -8.37 8.96
CA VAL A 161 -15.38 -9.32 9.92
C VAL A 161 -16.40 -9.82 10.95
N GLY A 162 -17.21 -8.92 11.51
CA GLY A 162 -18.21 -9.27 12.52
C GLY A 162 -19.40 -10.08 12.01
N SER A 163 -19.65 -10.09 10.70
CA SER A 163 -20.73 -10.86 10.06
C SER A 163 -20.29 -12.23 9.55
N GLN A 164 -19.00 -12.56 9.60
CA GLN A 164 -18.50 -13.84 9.09
C GLN A 164 -18.69 -14.98 10.09
N THR A 165 -18.85 -16.19 9.55
CA THR A 165 -18.60 -17.44 10.29
C THR A 165 -17.10 -17.74 10.27
N SER A 166 -16.62 -18.52 11.25
CA SER A 166 -15.21 -18.75 11.61
C SER A 166 -14.24 -19.19 10.50
N ASN A 167 -14.71 -19.44 9.27
CA ASN A 167 -13.91 -19.94 8.14
C ASN A 167 -13.77 -18.95 6.96
N SER A 168 -14.16 -17.69 7.12
CA SER A 168 -14.22 -16.75 5.98
C SER A 168 -12.92 -15.94 5.85
N ASN A 169 -12.15 -16.20 4.78
CA ASN A 169 -10.92 -15.44 4.50
C ASN A 169 -11.27 -14.06 3.89
N ILE A 170 -10.83 -12.98 4.53
CA ILE A 170 -11.01 -11.60 4.06
C ILE A 170 -9.65 -11.04 3.68
N TRP A 171 -9.54 -10.53 2.45
CA TRP A 171 -8.35 -9.85 1.97
C TRP A 171 -8.49 -8.33 2.07
N LEU A 172 -7.40 -7.67 2.44
CA LEU A 172 -7.20 -6.25 2.22
C LEU A 172 -6.25 -6.07 1.05
N THR A 173 -6.57 -5.19 0.10
CA THR A 173 -5.67 -4.85 -0.99
C THR A 173 -5.74 -3.37 -1.31
N GLY A 174 -4.63 -2.80 -1.76
CA GLY A 174 -4.62 -1.42 -2.18
C GLY A 174 -3.37 -1.04 -2.95
N HIS A 175 -3.50 0.05 -3.70
CA HIS A 175 -2.41 0.63 -4.48
C HIS A 175 -2.09 2.04 -4.02
N SER A 176 -0.80 2.40 -3.93
CA SER A 176 -0.35 3.75 -3.62
C SER A 176 -1.00 4.25 -2.32
N LEU A 177 -1.70 5.38 -2.34
CA LEU A 177 -2.45 5.87 -1.19
C LEU A 177 -3.50 4.87 -0.65
N GLY A 178 -4.18 4.12 -1.53
CA GLY A 178 -5.09 3.05 -1.13
C GLY A 178 -4.37 1.89 -0.44
N SER A 179 -3.11 1.65 -0.80
CA SER A 179 -2.25 0.68 -0.10
C SER A 179 -1.91 1.15 1.31
N ALA A 180 -1.66 2.45 1.51
CA ALA A 180 -1.49 3.01 2.86
C ALA A 180 -2.77 2.87 3.71
N MET A 181 -3.96 3.04 3.12
CA MET A 181 -5.24 2.79 3.78
C MET A 181 -5.39 1.32 4.19
N ALA A 182 -5.14 0.39 3.27
CA ALA A 182 -5.18 -1.04 3.52
C ALA A 182 -4.20 -1.44 4.63
N LEU A 183 -2.98 -0.89 4.58
CA LEU A 183 -1.93 -1.11 5.57
C LEU A 183 -2.35 -0.64 6.97
N LEU A 184 -2.88 0.58 7.07
CA LEU A 184 -3.36 1.13 8.34
C LEU A 184 -4.53 0.32 8.90
N ALA A 185 -5.47 -0.08 8.05
CA ALA A 185 -6.60 -0.90 8.44
C ALA A 185 -6.15 -2.29 8.93
N GLY A 186 -5.26 -2.94 8.18
CA GLY A 186 -4.65 -4.22 8.55
C GLY A 186 -3.94 -4.14 9.90
N LYS A 187 -3.14 -3.11 10.15
CA LYS A 187 -2.52 -2.86 11.47
C LYS A 187 -3.53 -2.76 12.60
N ARG A 188 -4.63 -2.03 12.39
CA ARG A 188 -5.70 -1.89 13.41
C ARG A 188 -6.36 -3.23 13.71
N MET A 189 -6.62 -4.05 12.69
CA MET A 189 -7.22 -5.39 12.87
C MET A 189 -6.23 -6.36 13.53
N ALA A 190 -4.96 -6.35 13.11
CA ALA A 190 -3.92 -7.22 13.66
C ALA A 190 -3.71 -6.99 15.16
N ARG A 191 -3.77 -5.73 15.62
CA ARG A 191 -3.71 -5.39 17.05
C ARG A 191 -4.88 -5.94 17.87
N THR A 192 -6.02 -6.19 17.24
CA THR A 192 -7.16 -6.86 17.88
C THR A 192 -7.07 -8.39 17.79
N GLY A 193 -5.96 -8.93 17.30
CA GLY A 193 -5.74 -10.37 17.11
C GLY A 193 -6.34 -10.93 15.82
N ILE A 194 -6.75 -10.07 14.86
CA ILE A 194 -7.38 -10.47 13.61
C ILE A 194 -6.41 -10.19 12.45
N PHE A 195 -5.78 -11.25 11.94
CA PHE A 195 -4.80 -11.15 10.86
C PHE A 195 -5.49 -11.33 9.51
N LEU A 196 -5.68 -10.22 8.80
CA LEU A 196 -6.26 -10.22 7.46
C LEU A 196 -5.14 -10.36 6.43
N ASP A 197 -5.29 -11.30 5.50
CA ASP A 197 -4.42 -11.41 4.33
C ASP A 197 -4.38 -10.05 3.63
N SER A 198 -3.18 -9.53 3.39
CA SER A 198 -3.01 -8.15 2.92
C SER A 198 -2.04 -8.08 1.75
N TYR A 199 -2.46 -7.43 0.66
CA TYR A 199 -1.73 -7.28 -0.59
C TYR A 199 -1.52 -5.79 -0.87
N LEU A 200 -0.32 -5.30 -0.62
CA LEU A 200 -0.02 -3.89 -0.52
C LEU A 200 0.88 -3.46 -1.68
N PHE A 201 0.32 -2.76 -2.67
CA PHE A 201 1.04 -2.38 -3.88
C PHE A 201 1.56 -0.95 -3.79
N ASN A 202 2.88 -0.77 -3.89
CA ASN A 202 3.57 0.52 -3.89
C ASN A 202 3.11 1.49 -2.79
N PRO A 203 2.95 1.05 -1.51
CA PRO A 203 2.53 1.97 -0.46
C PRO A 203 3.59 3.06 -0.24
N PRO A 204 3.17 4.29 0.07
CA PRO A 204 4.11 5.36 0.42
C PRO A 204 4.92 5.06 1.68
N PHE A 205 6.21 5.38 1.63
CA PHE A 205 7.12 5.35 2.77
C PHE A 205 7.36 6.78 3.28
N PHE A 206 6.78 7.13 4.42
CA PHE A 206 6.74 8.51 4.92
C PHE A 206 8.02 9.03 5.61
N SER A 207 9.20 8.55 5.24
CA SER A 207 10.49 8.94 5.83
C SER A 207 11.42 9.60 4.81
N ALA A 208 12.59 10.08 5.26
CA ALA A 208 13.58 10.65 4.35
C ALA A 208 14.06 9.58 3.35
N PRO A 209 14.10 9.86 2.04
CA PRO A 209 14.43 8.87 1.01
C PRO A 209 15.94 8.61 0.97
N LEU A 210 16.41 7.61 1.73
CA LEU A 210 17.82 7.22 1.81
C LEU A 210 18.25 6.27 0.68
N GLU A 211 17.34 5.62 -0.03
CA GLU A 211 17.57 4.79 -1.21
C GLU A 211 18.09 5.58 -2.41
N ASN A 212 17.88 6.90 -2.43
CA ASN A 212 18.45 7.79 -3.45
C ASN A 212 19.98 7.96 -3.29
N ILE A 213 20.57 7.48 -2.18
CA ILE A 213 22.02 7.51 -1.94
C ILE A 213 22.67 6.33 -2.66
N LYS A 214 23.49 6.63 -3.68
CA LYS A 214 24.13 5.62 -4.55
C LYS A 214 25.12 4.69 -3.84
N ASP A 215 25.78 5.17 -2.78
CA ASP A 215 26.78 4.38 -2.05
C ASP A 215 26.11 3.53 -0.97
N PRO A 216 26.11 2.19 -1.10
CA PRO A 216 25.47 1.29 -0.14
C PRO A 216 26.13 1.32 1.24
N ASN A 217 27.44 1.59 1.33
CA ASN A 217 28.16 1.67 2.61
C ASN A 217 27.77 2.94 3.37
N ILE A 218 27.64 4.07 2.66
CA ILE A 218 27.19 5.34 3.26
C ILE A 218 25.73 5.24 3.68
N LYS A 219 24.85 4.75 2.79
CA LYS A 219 23.43 4.48 3.06
C LYS A 219 23.28 3.65 4.34
N HIS A 220 24.05 2.58 4.44
CA HIS A 220 24.00 1.67 5.56
C HIS A 220 24.56 2.27 6.86
N GLY A 221 25.70 2.97 6.79
CA GLY A 221 26.29 3.67 7.93
C GLY A 221 25.36 4.71 8.54
N ILE A 222 24.65 5.47 7.70
CA ILE A 222 23.64 6.45 8.14
C ILE A 222 22.49 5.76 8.88
N ARG A 223 21.97 4.64 8.35
CA ARG A 223 20.86 3.92 8.99
C ARG A 223 21.25 3.35 10.35
N ILE A 224 22.42 2.72 10.47
CA ILE A 224 22.94 2.27 11.77
C ILE A 224 23.05 3.44 12.74
N ALA A 225 23.78 4.49 12.38
CA ALA A 225 24.01 5.63 13.27
C ALA A 225 22.68 6.26 13.73
N SER A 226 21.72 6.41 12.81
CA SER A 226 20.38 6.90 13.09
C SER A 226 19.63 6.01 14.09
N SER A 227 19.64 4.69 13.92
CA SER A 227 18.99 3.76 14.85
C SER A 227 19.58 3.85 16.26
N PHE A 228 20.90 3.87 16.39
CA PHE A 228 21.55 3.97 17.70
C PHE A 228 21.27 5.31 18.40
N LEU A 229 21.34 6.42 17.67
CA LEU A 229 20.97 7.75 18.19
C LEU A 229 19.53 7.75 18.70
N THR A 230 18.63 7.25 17.87
CA THR A 230 17.19 7.18 18.16
C THR A 230 16.88 6.34 19.39
N ALA A 231 17.47 5.15 19.48
CA ALA A 231 17.35 4.28 20.64
C ALA A 231 17.88 4.96 21.92
N GLY A 232 19.03 5.63 21.84
CA GLY A 232 19.59 6.40 22.96
C GLY A 232 18.66 7.51 23.45
N LEU A 233 18.04 8.25 22.52
CA LEU A 233 17.05 9.29 22.86
C LEU A 233 15.77 8.68 23.48
N ALA A 234 15.30 7.54 22.96
CA ALA A 234 14.13 6.85 23.52
C ALA A 234 14.38 6.36 24.95
N VAL A 235 15.55 5.80 25.24
CA VAL A 235 15.96 5.41 26.61
C VAL A 235 16.00 6.64 27.52
N ALA A 236 16.61 7.75 27.08
CA ALA A 236 16.70 8.97 27.86
C ALA A 236 15.32 9.59 28.16
N ALA A 237 14.41 9.58 27.18
CA ALA A 237 13.03 10.03 27.36
C ALA A 237 12.25 9.14 28.36
N LYS A 238 12.40 7.81 28.27
CA LYS A 238 11.80 6.86 29.22
C LYS A 238 12.30 7.08 30.66
N ILE A 239 13.59 7.39 30.83
CA ILE A 239 14.18 7.72 32.13
C ILE A 239 13.60 9.04 32.67
N LYS A 240 13.48 10.08 31.83
CA LYS A 240 12.90 11.37 32.24
C LYS A 240 11.41 11.25 32.62
N ASN A 241 10.65 10.41 31.92
CA ASN A 241 9.21 10.27 32.10
C ASN A 241 8.80 9.21 33.14
N ALA A 242 9.76 8.61 33.86
CA ALA A 242 9.51 7.59 34.88
C ALA A 242 8.65 8.07 36.08
N ASN A 243 8.39 9.38 36.20
CA ASN A 243 7.57 9.97 37.27
C ASN A 243 6.11 10.29 36.86
N GLN A 244 5.70 10.04 35.61
CA GLN A 244 4.31 10.25 35.17
C GLN A 244 3.73 8.96 34.58
N GLN A 245 2.93 8.28 35.40
CA GLN A 245 1.94 7.23 35.09
C GLN A 245 2.37 6.05 34.18
N ARG A 246 2.37 4.86 34.80
CA ARG A 246 2.11 3.57 34.14
C ARG A 246 0.76 3.64 33.43
N ASN A 247 0.75 3.74 32.11
CA ASN A 247 -0.35 3.30 31.26
C ASN A 247 0.23 2.74 29.94
N ASN A 248 0.18 1.41 29.83
CA ASN A 248 0.23 0.51 28.66
C ASN A 248 1.19 0.84 27.48
N MET A 249 2.44 0.40 27.68
CA MET A 249 3.38 -0.27 26.76
C MET A 249 3.19 -0.15 25.22
N PRO A 250 4.02 0.68 24.55
CA PRO A 250 4.34 0.57 23.13
C PRO A 250 4.94 -0.79 22.71
N GLU A 251 5.55 -1.51 23.65
CA GLU A 251 6.20 -2.81 23.44
C GLU A 251 5.17 -3.90 23.05
N ASP A 252 3.94 -3.83 23.59
CA ASP A 252 2.83 -4.75 23.27
C ASP A 252 2.28 -4.51 21.84
N SER A 253 2.33 -3.27 21.35
CA SER A 253 1.75 -2.88 20.05
C SER A 253 2.55 -3.42 18.86
N PHE A 254 3.87 -3.48 18.96
CA PHE A 254 4.73 -4.02 17.90
C PHE A 254 4.74 -5.55 17.89
N LEU A 255 4.71 -6.18 19.07
CA LEU A 255 4.56 -7.64 19.20
C LEU A 255 3.20 -8.12 18.71
N ALA A 256 2.13 -7.37 18.96
CA ALA A 256 0.80 -7.67 18.42
C ALA A 256 0.75 -7.67 16.87
N LEU A 257 1.67 -6.95 16.22
CA LEU A 257 1.80 -6.93 14.77
C LEU A 257 2.69 -8.05 14.22
N ALA A 258 3.54 -8.69 15.04
CA ALA A 258 4.53 -9.67 14.56
C ALA A 258 3.88 -10.88 13.88
N GLY A 259 2.70 -11.29 14.34
CA GLY A 259 1.92 -12.38 13.73
C GLY A 259 1.25 -12.04 12.41
N TRP A 260 1.19 -10.76 12.02
CA TRP A 260 0.60 -10.31 10.77
C TRP A 260 1.67 -10.05 9.72
N VAL A 261 1.70 -10.90 8.68
CA VAL A 261 2.72 -10.85 7.62
C VAL A 261 2.08 -10.39 6.30
N PRO A 262 1.96 -9.07 6.04
CA PRO A 262 1.41 -8.58 4.79
C PRO A 262 2.33 -8.88 3.59
N CYS A 263 1.74 -9.15 2.43
CA CYS A 263 2.44 -9.16 1.15
C CYS A 263 2.66 -7.71 0.70
N LEU A 264 3.92 -7.30 0.57
CA LEU A 264 4.32 -5.95 0.26
C LEU A 264 5.04 -5.92 -1.08
N TYR A 265 4.47 -5.24 -2.06
CA TYR A 265 4.96 -5.18 -3.43
C TYR A 265 5.56 -3.81 -3.72
N VAL A 266 6.85 -3.77 -4.06
CA VAL A 266 7.61 -2.51 -4.26
C VAL A 266 8.47 -2.56 -5.51
N ASN A 267 8.75 -1.37 -6.07
CA ASN A 267 9.65 -1.21 -7.21
C ASN A 267 10.84 -0.32 -6.83
N PRO A 268 12.10 -0.71 -7.09
CA PRO A 268 13.27 0.14 -6.80
C PRO A 268 13.28 1.48 -7.56
N MET A 269 12.64 1.56 -8.74
CA MET A 269 12.51 2.78 -9.54
C MET A 269 11.34 3.68 -9.08
N ASP A 270 10.59 3.25 -8.06
CA ASP A 270 9.53 4.02 -7.42
C ASP A 270 10.06 4.64 -6.11
N HIS A 271 10.42 5.93 -6.16
CA HIS A 271 10.95 6.66 -5.00
C HIS A 271 9.93 6.85 -3.88
N ILE A 272 8.65 6.53 -4.09
CA ILE A 272 7.60 6.61 -3.06
C ILE A 272 7.63 5.39 -2.15
N CYS A 273 7.93 4.20 -2.69
CA CYS A 273 7.87 2.94 -1.94
C CYS A 273 9.23 2.22 -1.76
N SER A 274 10.24 2.52 -2.58
CA SER A 274 11.54 1.82 -2.58
C SER A 274 12.25 1.79 -1.22
N GLU A 275 12.02 2.77 -0.34
CA GLU A 275 12.56 2.77 1.03
C GLU A 275 12.20 1.52 1.86
N TYR A 276 11.10 0.82 1.54
CA TYR A 276 10.78 -0.45 2.21
C TYR A 276 11.89 -1.50 2.01
N ILE A 277 12.53 -1.55 0.84
CA ILE A 277 13.65 -2.47 0.56
C ILE A 277 14.75 -2.24 1.59
N GLY A 278 15.12 -0.97 1.73
CA GLY A 278 16.14 -0.54 2.64
C GLY A 278 15.82 -0.69 4.12
N TYR A 279 14.57 -0.43 4.47
CA TYR A 279 14.04 -0.60 5.82
C TYR A 279 14.22 -2.05 6.30
N PHE A 280 13.76 -3.02 5.50
CA PHE A 280 13.85 -4.42 5.88
C PHE A 280 15.29 -4.97 5.80
N GLU A 281 16.10 -4.54 4.82
CA GLU A 281 17.53 -4.88 4.77
C GLU A 281 18.29 -4.40 6.01
N HIS A 282 18.00 -3.17 6.46
CA HIS A 282 18.60 -2.61 7.67
C HIS A 282 18.21 -3.41 8.91
N ARG A 283 16.92 -3.74 9.05
CA ARG A 283 16.41 -4.56 10.15
C ARG A 283 17.09 -5.92 10.22
N LYS A 284 17.13 -6.65 9.10
CA LYS A 284 17.82 -7.94 9.01
C LYS A 284 19.28 -7.83 9.43
N LYS A 285 20.00 -6.81 8.96
CA LYS A 285 21.41 -6.65 9.34
C LYS A 285 21.59 -6.30 10.81
N MET A 286 20.70 -5.48 11.37
CA MET A 286 20.71 -5.17 12.81
C MET A 286 20.51 -6.44 13.65
N GLU A 287 19.67 -7.37 13.20
CA GLU A 287 19.56 -8.70 13.82
C GLU A 287 20.86 -9.51 13.68
N GLU A 288 21.45 -9.58 12.49
CA GLU A 288 22.70 -10.31 12.22
C GLU A 288 23.88 -9.85 13.08
N ILE A 289 23.97 -8.55 13.39
CA ILE A 289 25.04 -7.99 14.26
C ILE A 289 24.69 -8.02 15.76
N GLY A 290 23.60 -8.67 16.15
CA GLY A 290 23.16 -8.75 17.55
C GLY A 290 22.53 -7.46 18.10
N ALA A 291 22.24 -6.48 17.25
CA ALA A 291 21.65 -5.19 17.60
C ALA A 291 20.13 -5.13 17.31
N GLY A 292 19.46 -6.25 17.06
CA GLY A 292 18.02 -6.30 16.72
C GLY A 292 17.12 -5.64 17.78
N GLY A 293 17.47 -5.76 19.07
CA GLY A 293 16.75 -5.05 20.14
C GLY A 293 16.86 -3.52 20.07
N ILE A 294 18.00 -3.01 19.60
CA ILE A 294 18.26 -1.57 19.41
C ILE A 294 17.46 -1.07 18.20
N GLU A 295 17.46 -1.84 17.11
CA GLU A 295 16.65 -1.51 15.93
C GLU A 295 15.16 -1.53 16.28
N ARG A 296 14.66 -2.53 17.02
CA ARG A 296 13.25 -2.59 17.41
C ARG A 296 12.84 -1.37 18.23
N LEU A 297 13.68 -0.97 19.18
CA LEU A 297 13.47 0.22 19.99
C LEU A 297 13.51 1.50 19.13
N ALA A 298 14.48 1.63 18.22
CA ALA A 298 14.60 2.78 17.34
C ALA A 298 13.42 2.90 16.36
N THR A 299 13.00 1.78 15.77
CA THR A 299 11.88 1.68 14.83
C THR A 299 10.58 2.11 15.50
N GLN A 300 10.33 1.70 16.75
CA GLN A 300 9.15 2.15 17.53
C GLN A 300 9.15 3.66 17.84
N HIS A 301 10.30 4.30 17.76
CA HIS A 301 10.52 5.67 18.21
C HIS A 301 11.16 6.50 17.11
N SER A 302 10.46 6.91 16.04
CA SER A 302 11.08 7.73 14.99
C SER A 302 11.74 9.02 15.56
N ILE A 303 12.85 9.51 14.97
CA ILE A 303 13.53 10.74 15.43
C ILE A 303 12.53 11.91 15.52
N SER A 304 11.65 12.04 14.53
CA SER A 304 10.58 13.04 14.54
C SER A 304 9.57 12.80 15.66
N GLY A 305 9.19 11.54 15.93
CA GLY A 305 8.29 11.18 17.03
C GLY A 305 8.89 11.43 18.41
N VAL A 306 10.18 11.12 18.62
CA VAL A 306 10.90 11.41 19.87
C VAL A 306 11.05 12.92 20.09
N PHE A 307 11.36 13.67 19.04
CA PHE A 307 11.44 15.13 19.12
C PHE A 307 10.07 15.77 19.41
N LEU A 308 9.00 15.31 18.74
CA LEU A 308 7.63 15.78 18.97
C LEU A 308 7.14 15.46 20.39
N ASN A 309 7.39 14.25 20.88
CA ASN A 309 7.06 13.87 22.26
C ASN A 309 7.86 14.69 23.29
N ALA A 310 9.13 15.03 23.00
CA ALA A 310 9.95 15.86 23.87
C ALA A 310 9.45 17.32 23.98
N ILE A 311 8.70 17.81 22.99
CA ILE A 311 8.07 19.14 23.00
C ILE A 311 6.57 19.11 23.31
N GLY A 312 6.04 17.97 23.79
CA GLY A 312 4.64 17.82 24.21
C GLY A 312 3.62 17.72 23.07
N LYS A 313 4.03 17.37 21.85
CA LYS A 313 3.13 17.05 20.74
C LYS A 313 3.00 15.54 20.59
N GLU A 314 1.77 15.05 20.42
CA GLU A 314 1.54 13.62 20.17
C GLU A 314 2.24 13.15 18.89
N SER A 315 2.99 12.06 18.99
CA SER A 315 3.58 11.39 17.83
C SER A 315 2.54 10.48 17.15
N HIS A 316 2.19 10.78 15.89
CA HIS A 316 1.33 9.91 15.09
C HIS A 316 2.03 8.61 14.68
N GLU A 317 1.26 7.53 14.55
CA GLU A 317 1.77 6.20 14.22
C GLU A 317 2.42 6.19 12.82
N PRO A 318 3.69 5.77 12.67
CA PRO A 318 4.30 5.74 11.36
C PRO A 318 3.81 4.52 10.58
N LEU A 319 3.15 4.78 9.46
CA LEU A 319 2.55 3.77 8.58
C LEU A 319 3.55 2.72 8.11
N HIS A 320 4.81 3.09 7.92
CA HIS A 320 5.87 2.23 7.41
C HIS A 320 6.49 1.28 8.44
N LEU A 321 6.19 1.41 9.75
CA LEU A 321 6.75 0.50 10.76
C LEU A 321 6.08 -0.87 10.67
N LEU A 322 6.79 -1.88 10.18
CA LEU A 322 6.28 -3.24 10.07
C LEU A 322 7.28 -4.23 10.68
N PRO A 323 6.88 -5.05 11.67
CA PRO A 323 7.75 -6.06 12.24
C PRO A 323 8.12 -7.14 11.20
N SER A 324 7.15 -7.52 10.38
CA SER A 324 7.23 -8.61 9.42
C SER A 324 6.55 -8.23 8.10
N ALA A 325 7.00 -8.84 7.01
CA ALA A 325 6.39 -8.73 5.68
C ALA A 325 6.92 -9.81 4.75
N ASN A 326 6.11 -10.21 3.77
CA ASN A 326 6.57 -10.88 2.56
C ASN A 326 6.82 -9.81 1.48
N LEU A 327 8.06 -9.38 1.33
CA LEU A 327 8.47 -8.32 0.42
C LEU A 327 8.75 -8.89 -0.98
N THR A 328 7.97 -8.47 -1.96
CA THR A 328 8.21 -8.75 -3.38
C THR A 328 8.75 -7.49 -4.05
N ILE A 329 9.94 -7.59 -4.63
CA ILE A 329 10.63 -6.51 -5.35
C ILE A 329 10.51 -6.77 -6.85
N ASN A 330 9.95 -5.81 -7.58
CA ASN A 330 9.91 -5.88 -9.04
C ASN A 330 11.21 -5.32 -9.63
N LEU A 331 12.05 -6.20 -10.15
CA LEU A 331 13.33 -5.90 -10.80
C LEU A 331 13.19 -5.75 -12.32
N THR A 332 11.96 -5.83 -12.85
CA THR A 332 11.69 -5.58 -14.27
C THR A 332 12.04 -4.12 -14.60
N PRO A 333 12.81 -3.85 -15.67
CA PRO A 333 13.11 -2.48 -16.07
C PRO A 333 11.83 -1.67 -16.31
N ALA A 334 11.71 -0.54 -15.61
CA ALA A 334 10.63 0.42 -15.81
C ALA A 334 11.10 1.57 -16.69
N VAL A 335 10.23 2.06 -17.57
CA VAL A 335 10.55 3.17 -18.49
C VAL A 335 10.72 4.49 -17.72
N ASP A 336 9.82 4.73 -16.77
CA ASP A 336 9.81 5.93 -15.94
C ASP A 336 9.17 5.62 -14.58
N PHE A 337 9.09 6.65 -13.74
CA PHE A 337 8.44 6.57 -12.42
C PHE A 337 6.96 6.13 -12.52
N ARG A 338 6.21 6.51 -13.55
CA ARG A 338 4.79 6.14 -13.66
C ARG A 338 4.64 4.66 -13.98
N ASP A 339 5.53 4.12 -14.78
CA ASP A 339 5.60 2.69 -15.06
C ASP A 339 6.01 1.92 -13.80
N ALA A 340 7.04 2.40 -13.08
CA ALA A 340 7.52 1.83 -11.82
C ALA A 340 6.52 1.93 -10.67
N HIS A 341 5.67 2.95 -10.65
CA HIS A 341 4.64 3.13 -9.62
C HIS A 341 3.30 2.52 -10.03
N GLY A 342 3.01 2.33 -11.31
CA GLY A 342 1.70 1.92 -11.79
C GLY A 342 1.29 0.51 -11.35
N ILE A 343 0.01 0.33 -11.03
CA ILE A 343 -0.53 -0.95 -10.57
C ILE A 343 -0.45 -2.04 -11.66
N HIS A 344 -0.43 -1.64 -12.94
CA HIS A 344 -0.41 -2.55 -14.10
C HIS A 344 0.83 -3.44 -14.16
N GLN A 345 1.93 -3.03 -13.53
CA GLN A 345 3.13 -3.84 -13.50
C GLN A 345 2.91 -5.16 -12.76
N TRP A 346 1.91 -5.28 -11.88
CA TRP A 346 1.77 -6.36 -10.90
C TRP A 346 1.03 -7.61 -11.38
N TRP A 347 0.42 -7.56 -12.56
CA TRP A 347 -0.25 -8.69 -13.22
C TRP A 347 0.33 -9.01 -14.60
N ARG A 348 1.53 -8.53 -14.91
CA ARG A 348 2.24 -8.89 -16.15
C ARG A 348 2.79 -10.31 -16.07
N TYR A 349 2.95 -10.96 -17.22
CA TYR A 349 3.51 -12.32 -17.28
C TYR A 349 5.06 -12.31 -17.30
N ASP A 350 5.66 -11.22 -17.78
CA ASP A 350 7.09 -11.08 -18.04
C ASP A 350 7.82 -10.35 -16.90
N GLN A 351 7.48 -10.68 -15.65
CA GLN A 351 8.04 -10.01 -14.48
C GLN A 351 9.30 -10.71 -13.97
N HIS A 352 10.33 -9.94 -13.65
CA HIS A 352 11.45 -10.40 -12.83
C HIS A 352 11.20 -9.99 -11.38
N LEU A 353 10.70 -10.91 -10.56
CA LEU A 353 10.33 -10.66 -9.17
C LEU A 353 11.29 -11.36 -8.20
N GLU A 354 11.74 -10.63 -7.20
CA GLU A 354 12.50 -11.17 -6.06
C GLU A 354 11.61 -11.18 -4.81
N ASN A 355 11.49 -12.33 -4.14
CA ASN A 355 10.70 -12.45 -2.91
C ASN A 355 11.63 -12.60 -1.70
N ARG A 356 11.38 -11.82 -0.65
CA ARG A 356 12.12 -11.84 0.61
C ARG A 356 11.14 -11.86 1.78
N VAL A 357 11.31 -12.81 2.70
CA VAL A 357 10.47 -12.92 3.90
C VAL A 357 11.21 -12.34 5.10
N TYR A 358 10.55 -11.43 5.82
CA TYR A 358 11.01 -10.84 7.07
C TYR A 358 9.99 -11.15 8.17
N ASN A 359 10.46 -11.66 9.31
CA ASN A 359 9.62 -12.11 10.44
C ASN A 359 9.87 -11.31 11.70
#